data_AF-A0A915LFS0-F1
#
_entry.id   AF-A0A915LFS0-F1
#
_cell.length_a   1.000
_cell.length_b   1.000
_cell.length_c   1.000
_cell.angle_alpha   90.00
_cell.angle_beta   90.00
_cell.angle_gamma   90.00
#
_symmetry.space_group_name_H-M   'P 1'
#
loop_
_entity.id
_entity.type
_entity.pdbx_description
1 polymer ?
#
loop_
_entity_poly.entity_id
_entity_poly.type
_entity_poly.pdbx_seq_one_letter_code
_entity_poly.pdbx_strand_id
1 'polypeptide(L)'
;MNFGKRLCWEIKQLINNTELAIIRLEQLNTQNNLFKEINESIENIEEENVLVKQFVLQVKELFELAKKIEKIIPSFFEEICSDCPQVDEVESSEQLLSKNFTKLLNATIRFDSLKITTPILQNAFSLFRRMCLLKNLGNIYTLNAPLSDQIVLFLSRPSPLFTAIVNSAGHFIGRQRSRELATSHLSEALIVIYNVIYN
;
A
#
# COMPACT_ATOMS: atom_id res chain seq x y z
N MET A 1 4.71 9.36 23.98
CA MET A 1 5.64 9.02 22.88
C MET A 1 5.81 10.25 22.02
N ASN A 2 7.04 10.72 21.75
CA ASN A 2 7.28 11.87 20.87
C ASN A 2 6.65 11.60 19.49
N PHE A 3 6.05 12.60 18.84
CA PHE A 3 5.35 12.48 17.56
C PHE A 3 6.24 11.84 16.49
N GLY A 4 7.48 12.31 16.33
CA GLY A 4 8.45 11.71 15.40
C GLY A 4 8.76 10.23 15.70
N LYS A 5 8.85 9.84 16.98
CA LYS A 5 9.05 8.42 17.38
C LYS A 5 7.84 7.55 17.02
N ARG A 6 6.61 8.10 17.11
CA ARG A 6 5.38 7.42 16.67
C ARG A 6 5.35 7.25 15.16
N LEU A 7 5.63 8.29 14.42
CA LEU A 7 5.65 8.25 12.96
C LEU A 7 6.71 7.26 12.45
N CYS A 8 7.90 7.24 13.05
CA CYS A 8 8.93 6.23 12.77
C CYS A 8 8.41 4.80 12.97
N TRP A 9 7.66 4.55 14.05
CA TRP A 9 7.08 3.23 14.31
C TRP A 9 6.00 2.89 13.27
N GLU A 10 5.12 3.82 12.94
CA GLU A 10 4.05 3.62 11.94
C GLU A 10 4.62 3.31 10.55
N ILE A 11 5.67 4.02 10.12
CA ILE A 11 6.38 3.75 8.85
C ILE A 11 7.06 2.37 8.89
N LYS A 12 7.70 1.99 10.01
CA LYS A 12 8.29 0.64 10.16
C LYS A 12 7.23 -0.46 10.03
N GLN A 13 6.04 -0.26 10.61
CA GLN A 13 4.94 -1.20 10.43
C GLN A 13 4.46 -1.26 8.98
N LEU A 14 4.39 -0.13 8.27
CA LEU A 14 4.06 -0.11 6.85
C LEU A 14 5.08 -0.92 6.02
N ILE A 15 6.38 -0.73 6.27
CA ILE A 15 7.44 -1.48 5.61
C ILE A 15 7.24 -2.98 5.84
N ASN A 16 7.11 -3.40 7.10
CA ASN A 16 6.93 -4.82 7.44
C ASN A 16 5.68 -5.42 6.76
N ASN A 17 4.56 -4.70 6.78
CA ASN A 17 3.33 -5.16 6.14
C ASN A 17 3.48 -5.24 4.61
N THR A 18 4.26 -4.33 4.00
CA THR A 18 4.54 -4.34 2.57
C THR A 18 5.44 -5.53 2.20
N GLU A 19 6.48 -5.82 2.98
CA GLU A 19 7.34 -6.99 2.76
C GLU A 19 6.56 -8.31 2.94
N LEU A 20 5.68 -8.41 3.94
CA LEU A 20 4.79 -9.56 4.09
C LEU A 20 3.84 -9.72 2.90
N ALA A 21 3.33 -8.61 2.35
CA ALA A 21 2.51 -8.63 1.15
C ALA A 21 3.28 -9.11 -0.09
N ILE A 22 4.55 -8.69 -0.24
CA ILE A 22 5.44 -9.17 -1.30
C ILE A 22 5.62 -10.70 -1.19
N ILE A 23 6.01 -11.20 -0.02
CA ILE A 23 6.22 -12.64 0.21
C ILE A 23 4.98 -13.45 -0.16
N ARG A 24 3.79 -12.97 0.22
CA ARG A 24 2.52 -13.62 -0.11
C ARG A 24 2.25 -13.64 -1.62
N LEU A 25 2.50 -12.53 -2.31
CA LEU A 25 2.35 -12.49 -3.78
C LEU A 25 3.36 -13.42 -4.47
N GLU A 26 4.59 -13.53 -3.98
CA GLU A 26 5.60 -14.47 -4.51
C GLU A 26 5.17 -15.93 -4.30
N GLN A 27 4.62 -16.25 -3.13
CA GLN A 27 4.04 -17.57 -2.85
C GLN A 27 2.90 -17.91 -3.79
N LEU A 28 1.99 -16.95 -4.03
CA LEU A 28 0.91 -17.13 -5.01
C LEU A 28 1.45 -17.36 -6.42
N ASN A 29 2.47 -16.61 -6.86
CA ASN A 29 3.08 -16.77 -8.19
C ASN A 29 3.81 -18.11 -8.39
N THR A 30 4.35 -18.70 -7.32
CA THR A 30 5.09 -19.97 -7.40
C THR A 30 4.17 -21.19 -7.37
N GLN A 31 2.94 -21.05 -6.87
CA GLN A 31 1.98 -22.14 -6.74
C GLN A 31 0.99 -22.16 -7.91
N ASN A 32 1.43 -22.59 -9.09
CA ASN A 32 0.61 -22.62 -10.31
C ASN A 32 -0.74 -23.34 -10.15
N ASN A 33 -0.82 -24.38 -9.30
CA ASN A 33 -2.06 -25.11 -9.05
C ASN A 33 -3.03 -24.36 -8.13
N LEU A 34 -2.53 -23.53 -7.22
CA LEU A 34 -3.35 -22.84 -6.22
C LEU A 34 -4.35 -21.89 -6.90
N PHE A 35 -3.93 -21.18 -7.95
CA PHE A 35 -4.85 -20.28 -8.67
C PHE A 35 -5.94 -21.03 -9.45
N LYS A 36 -5.63 -22.22 -9.97
CA LYS A 36 -6.63 -23.06 -10.61
C LYS A 36 -7.67 -23.51 -9.59
N GLU A 37 -7.22 -23.98 -8.43
CA GLU A 37 -8.10 -24.38 -7.32
C GLU A 37 -8.94 -23.21 -6.79
N ILE A 38 -8.35 -22.00 -6.68
CA ILE A 38 -9.08 -20.78 -6.31
C ILE A 38 -10.17 -20.49 -7.33
N ASN A 39 -9.87 -20.50 -8.63
CA ASN A 39 -10.86 -20.20 -9.67
C ASN A 39 -12.00 -21.23 -9.68
N GLU A 40 -11.69 -22.53 -9.62
CA GLU A 40 -12.70 -23.60 -9.54
C GLU A 40 -13.58 -23.47 -8.29
N SER A 41 -12.97 -23.11 -7.16
CA SER A 41 -13.68 -22.84 -5.90
C SER A 41 -14.57 -21.60 -5.98
N ILE A 42 -14.15 -20.57 -6.72
CA ILE A 42 -14.93 -19.35 -6.94
C ILE A 42 -16.14 -19.65 -7.83
N GLU A 43 -15.99 -20.41 -8.91
CA GLU A 43 -17.11 -20.77 -9.81
C GLU A 43 -18.20 -21.53 -9.04
N ASN A 44 -17.79 -22.39 -8.12
CA ASN A 44 -18.69 -23.15 -7.27
C ASN A 44 -18.89 -22.51 -5.89
N ILE A 45 -18.67 -21.19 -5.75
CA ILE A 45 -18.67 -20.53 -4.44
C ILE A 45 -19.98 -20.75 -3.67
N GLU A 46 -19.82 -21.18 -2.43
CA GLU A 46 -20.84 -21.26 -1.38
C GLU A 46 -20.42 -20.36 -0.22
N GLU A 47 -21.32 -20.06 0.71
CA GLU A 47 -21.07 -19.08 1.78
C GLU A 47 -19.84 -19.41 2.66
N GLU A 48 -19.43 -20.67 2.77
CA GLU A 48 -18.37 -21.13 3.69
C GLU A 48 -17.08 -21.67 3.02
N ASN A 49 -16.76 -21.27 1.78
CA ASN A 49 -15.50 -21.71 1.17
C ASN A 49 -14.26 -21.05 1.82
N VAL A 50 -13.47 -21.85 2.55
CA VAL A 50 -12.27 -21.39 3.29
C VAL A 50 -11.19 -20.84 2.36
N LEU A 51 -10.95 -21.49 1.22
CA LEU A 51 -9.92 -21.07 0.27
C LEU A 51 -10.25 -19.71 -0.35
N VAL A 52 -11.51 -19.55 -0.80
CA VAL A 52 -11.99 -18.28 -1.36
C VAL A 52 -11.99 -17.18 -0.29
N LYS A 53 -12.42 -17.49 0.94
CA LYS A 53 -12.37 -16.55 2.06
C LYS A 53 -10.94 -16.05 2.32
N GLN A 54 -9.96 -16.95 2.36
CA GLN A 54 -8.56 -16.58 2.56
C GLN A 54 -8.04 -15.70 1.43
N PHE A 55 -8.29 -16.07 0.18
CA PHE A 55 -7.92 -15.27 -0.98
C PHE A 55 -8.51 -13.86 -0.92
N VAL A 56 -9.81 -13.75 -0.63
CA VAL A 56 -10.53 -12.48 -0.56
C VAL A 56 -9.99 -11.60 0.57
N LEU A 57 -9.71 -12.18 1.74
CA LEU A 57 -9.12 -11.45 2.86
C LEU A 57 -7.71 -10.96 2.54
N GLN A 58 -6.89 -11.77 1.86
CA GLN A 58 -5.56 -11.34 1.40
C GLN A 58 -5.66 -10.15 0.44
N VAL A 59 -6.54 -10.20 -0.57
CA VAL A 59 -6.77 -9.08 -1.48
C VAL A 59 -7.21 -7.82 -0.73
N LYS A 60 -8.12 -7.96 0.24
CA LYS A 60 -8.57 -6.86 1.10
C LYS A 60 -7.41 -6.27 1.90
N GLU A 61 -6.54 -7.09 2.48
CA GLU A 61 -5.36 -6.62 3.22
C GLU A 61 -4.40 -5.80 2.34
N LEU A 62 -4.23 -6.19 1.06
CA LEU A 62 -3.44 -5.42 0.10
C LEU A 62 -4.04 -4.03 -0.17
N PHE A 63 -5.36 -3.95 -0.30
CA PHE A 63 -6.07 -2.68 -0.46
C PHE A 63 -5.94 -1.80 0.79
N GLU A 64 -6.12 -2.38 1.98
CA GLU A 64 -5.98 -1.67 3.25
C GLU A 64 -4.55 -1.16 3.49
N LEU A 65 -3.53 -1.87 2.98
CA LEU A 65 -2.15 -1.38 3.00
C LEU A 65 -2.02 -0.06 2.25
N ALA A 66 -2.61 0.05 1.05
CA ALA A 66 -2.62 1.30 0.29
C ALA A 66 -3.32 2.43 1.06
N LYS A 67 -4.44 2.13 1.73
CA LYS A 67 -5.15 3.09 2.58
C LYS A 67 -4.34 3.55 3.79
N LYS A 68 -3.56 2.65 4.40
CA LYS A 68 -2.65 3.03 5.49
C LYS A 68 -1.51 3.93 4.99
N ILE A 69 -0.97 3.68 3.79
CA ILE A 69 0.00 4.57 3.13
C ILE A 69 -0.63 5.95 2.91
N GLU A 70 -1.83 6.01 2.30
CA GLU A 70 -2.58 7.27 2.06
C GLU A 70 -2.82 8.09 3.35
N LYS A 71 -2.89 7.42 4.49
CA LYS A 71 -3.11 8.04 5.80
C LYS A 71 -1.82 8.54 6.46
N ILE A 72 -0.73 7.77 6.43
CA ILE A 72 0.49 8.03 7.21
C ILE A 72 1.42 9.00 6.48
N ILE A 73 1.53 8.89 5.15
CA ILE A 73 2.51 9.62 4.36
C ILE A 73 2.34 11.16 4.40
N PRO A 74 1.13 11.74 4.43
CA PRO A 74 0.99 13.18 4.58
C PRO A 74 1.64 13.72 5.87
N SER A 75 1.49 13.01 6.99
CA SER A 75 2.11 13.39 8.26
C SER A 75 3.63 13.22 8.25
N PHE A 76 4.14 12.26 7.47
CA PHE A 76 5.58 12.19 7.20
C PHE A 76 6.09 13.42 6.45
N PHE A 77 5.37 13.87 5.42
CA PHE A 77 5.74 15.08 4.69
C PHE A 77 5.66 16.34 5.55
N GLU A 78 4.66 16.43 6.45
CA GLU A 78 4.58 17.52 7.43
C GLU A 78 5.81 17.57 8.34
N GLU A 79 6.24 16.41 8.88
CA GLU A 79 7.41 16.35 9.75
C GLU A 79 8.70 16.72 9.02
N ILE A 80 8.93 16.19 7.82
CA ILE A 80 10.20 16.38 7.10
C ILE A 80 10.30 17.72 6.35
N CYS A 81 9.17 18.38 6.08
CA CYS A 81 9.13 19.71 5.44
C CYS A 81 8.98 20.85 6.47
N SER A 82 9.02 20.55 7.77
CA SER A 82 8.97 21.55 8.83
C SER A 82 10.35 22.21 9.00
N ASP A 83 10.38 23.54 9.23
CA ASP A 83 11.60 24.37 9.33
C ASP A 83 12.44 24.12 10.60
N CYS A 84 12.78 22.87 10.95
CA CYS A 84 13.46 22.60 12.22
C CYS A 84 14.61 21.59 12.13
N PRO A 85 15.82 22.02 11.71
CA PRO A 85 17.00 21.18 11.85
C PRO A 85 17.32 20.99 13.35
N GLN A 86 17.02 19.80 13.88
CA GLN A 86 17.50 19.37 15.19
C GLN A 86 18.84 18.64 14.98
N VAL A 87 19.94 19.36 15.20
CA VAL A 87 21.31 18.97 14.79
C VAL A 87 22.04 18.07 15.83
N ASP A 88 21.42 17.73 16.96
CA ASP A 88 22.21 17.25 18.12
C ASP A 88 21.99 15.77 18.55
N GLU A 89 21.74 14.83 17.64
CA GLU A 89 21.82 13.38 17.95
C GLU A 89 22.53 12.58 16.85
N VAL A 90 23.16 11.44 17.22
CA VAL A 90 23.97 10.54 16.36
C VAL A 90 23.18 9.94 15.17
N GLU A 91 21.89 10.20 15.06
CA GLU A 91 21.11 10.17 13.83
C GLU A 91 19.89 11.08 14.05
N SER A 92 19.75 12.19 13.33
CA SER A 92 18.59 13.07 13.55
C SER A 92 17.29 12.31 13.22
N SER A 93 16.18 12.66 13.90
CA SER A 93 14.86 12.06 13.63
C SER A 93 14.52 12.10 12.13
N GLU A 94 14.91 13.18 11.45
CA GLU A 94 14.77 13.38 10.00
C GLU A 94 15.59 12.38 9.17
N GLN A 95 16.84 12.09 9.55
CA GLN A 95 17.67 11.09 8.87
C GLN A 95 17.07 9.69 8.99
N LEU A 96 16.60 9.32 10.19
CA LEU A 96 15.96 8.02 10.42
C LEU A 96 14.63 7.91 9.64
N LEU A 97 13.82 8.96 9.64
CA LEU A 97 12.58 9.05 8.85
C LEU A 97 12.87 8.94 7.35
N SER A 98 13.88 9.64 6.85
CA SER A 98 14.34 9.58 5.45
C SER A 98 14.74 8.16 5.04
N LYS A 99 15.57 7.49 5.85
CA LYS A 99 15.98 6.09 5.59
C LYS A 99 14.79 5.13 5.59
N ASN A 100 13.85 5.30 6.50
CA ASN A 100 12.65 4.46 6.54
C ASN A 100 11.73 4.74 5.34
N PHE A 101 11.59 6.00 4.92
CA PHE A 101 10.83 6.35 3.73
C PHE A 101 11.43 5.72 2.47
N THR A 102 12.75 5.73 2.31
CA THR A 102 13.42 5.01 1.20
C THR A 102 13.09 3.52 1.21
N LYS A 103 13.16 2.87 2.38
CA LYS A 103 12.84 1.45 2.51
C LYS A 103 11.39 1.19 2.11
N LEU A 104 10.46 2.04 2.56
CA LEU A 104 9.06 1.95 2.16
C LEU A 104 8.88 2.13 0.66
N LEU A 105 9.54 3.13 0.07
CA LEU A 105 9.49 3.40 -1.37
C LEU A 105 9.99 2.19 -2.18
N ASN A 106 11.14 1.65 -1.81
CA ASN A 106 11.70 0.45 -2.43
C ASN A 106 10.75 -0.75 -2.31
N ALA A 107 10.19 -0.98 -1.13
CA ALA A 107 9.20 -2.04 -0.91
C ALA A 107 7.95 -1.84 -1.78
N THR A 108 7.41 -0.62 -1.88
CA THR A 108 6.24 -0.34 -2.74
C THR A 108 6.53 -0.57 -4.22
N ILE A 109 7.72 -0.18 -4.71
CA ILE A 109 8.11 -0.41 -6.11
C ILE A 109 8.27 -1.91 -6.39
N ARG A 110 8.89 -2.67 -5.48
CA ARG A 110 9.01 -4.13 -5.58
C ARG A 110 7.65 -4.81 -5.61
N PHE A 111 6.76 -4.42 -4.70
CA PHE A 111 5.39 -4.92 -4.66
C PHE A 111 4.66 -4.65 -5.98
N ASP A 112 4.69 -3.41 -6.47
CA ASP A 112 3.98 -3.03 -7.69
C ASP A 112 4.55 -3.78 -8.91
N SER A 113 5.88 -3.94 -8.98
CA SER A 113 6.55 -4.72 -10.04
C SER A 113 6.12 -6.18 -10.04
N LEU A 114 6.01 -6.80 -8.85
CA LEU A 114 5.52 -8.16 -8.70
C LEU A 114 4.03 -8.28 -9.04
N LYS A 115 3.21 -7.32 -8.59
CA LYS A 115 1.78 -7.29 -8.91
C LYS A 115 1.53 -7.24 -10.42
N ILE A 116 2.34 -6.49 -11.16
CA ILE A 116 2.26 -6.44 -12.64
C ILE A 116 2.49 -7.82 -13.25
N THR A 117 3.42 -8.61 -12.69
CA THR A 117 3.70 -9.98 -13.15
C THR A 117 2.76 -11.03 -12.57
N THR A 118 1.77 -10.63 -11.75
CA THR A 118 0.72 -11.50 -11.19
C THR A 118 -0.68 -11.07 -11.69
N PRO A 119 -0.98 -11.17 -13.00
CA PRO A 119 -2.28 -10.76 -13.55
C PRO A 119 -3.46 -11.58 -12.98
N ILE A 120 -3.17 -12.80 -12.50
CA ILE A 120 -4.16 -13.72 -11.98
C ILE A 120 -4.88 -13.16 -10.74
N LEU A 121 -4.19 -12.33 -9.92
CA LEU A 121 -4.79 -11.69 -8.74
C LEU A 121 -6.04 -10.86 -9.12
N GLN A 122 -5.93 -10.03 -10.15
CA GLN A 122 -7.03 -9.20 -10.64
C GLN A 122 -8.13 -10.05 -11.28
N ASN A 123 -7.74 -11.07 -12.06
CA ASN A 123 -8.68 -11.93 -12.76
C ASN A 123 -9.53 -12.76 -11.80
N ALA A 124 -8.91 -13.41 -10.82
CA ALA A 124 -9.59 -14.20 -9.80
C ALA A 124 -10.53 -13.35 -8.95
N PHE A 125 -10.11 -12.15 -8.53
CA PHE A 125 -10.99 -11.26 -7.76
C PHE A 125 -12.18 -10.75 -8.60
N SER A 126 -11.96 -10.48 -9.89
CA SER A 126 -13.04 -10.10 -10.81
C SER A 126 -14.02 -11.26 -11.06
N LEU A 127 -13.53 -12.51 -11.11
CA LEU A 127 -14.37 -13.70 -11.14
C LEU A 127 -15.18 -13.84 -9.86
N PHE A 128 -14.54 -13.71 -8.69
CA PHE A 128 -15.22 -13.74 -7.38
C PHE A 128 -16.39 -12.77 -7.31
N ARG A 129 -16.16 -11.51 -7.70
CA ARG A 129 -17.21 -10.50 -7.72
C ARG A 129 -18.39 -10.88 -8.64
N ARG A 130 -18.09 -11.39 -9.85
CA ARG A 130 -19.14 -11.85 -10.79
C ARG A 130 -19.97 -12.98 -10.18
N MET A 131 -19.32 -13.95 -9.56
CA MET A 131 -20.02 -15.08 -8.92
C MET A 131 -20.86 -14.64 -7.73
N CYS A 132 -20.39 -13.68 -6.93
CA CYS A 132 -21.19 -13.10 -5.84
C CYS A 132 -22.47 -12.46 -6.36
N LEU A 133 -22.40 -11.71 -7.46
CA LEU A 133 -23.56 -11.08 -8.08
C LEU A 133 -24.54 -12.13 -8.64
N LEU A 134 -24.04 -13.13 -9.36
CA LEU A 134 -24.87 -14.19 -9.95
C LEU A 134 -25.61 -15.01 -8.89
N LYS A 135 -24.98 -15.24 -7.74
CA LYS A 135 -25.54 -16.03 -6.63
C LYS A 135 -26.22 -15.18 -5.54
N ASN A 136 -26.38 -13.86 -5.75
CA ASN A 136 -26.94 -12.92 -4.77
C ASN A 136 -26.24 -12.89 -3.40
N LEU A 137 -24.92 -13.11 -3.38
CA LEU A 137 -24.07 -13.12 -2.18
C LEU A 137 -23.54 -11.72 -1.85
N GLY A 138 -24.43 -10.80 -1.47
CA GLY A 138 -24.13 -9.36 -1.39
C GLY A 138 -23.14 -8.92 -0.31
N ASN A 139 -22.84 -9.75 0.70
CA ASN A 139 -22.00 -9.39 1.85
C ASN A 139 -21.14 -10.55 2.38
N ILE A 140 -20.60 -11.41 1.51
CA ILE A 140 -19.75 -12.50 1.97
C ILE A 140 -18.34 -12.00 2.31
N TYR A 141 -17.71 -12.66 3.29
CA TYR A 141 -16.33 -12.39 3.72
C TYR A 141 -16.01 -10.93 4.07
N THR A 142 -16.99 -10.19 4.61
CA THR A 142 -16.87 -8.77 4.98
C THR A 142 -16.56 -7.82 3.82
N LEU A 143 -16.92 -8.22 2.59
CA LEU A 143 -16.92 -7.36 1.42
C LEU A 143 -18.36 -7.00 1.05
N ASN A 144 -18.65 -5.71 1.06
CA ASN A 144 -19.86 -5.15 0.47
C ASN A 144 -19.56 -4.61 -0.94
N ALA A 145 -20.60 -4.27 -1.70
CA ALA A 145 -20.44 -3.78 -3.07
C ALA A 145 -19.52 -2.54 -3.19
N PRO A 146 -19.69 -1.47 -2.37
CA PRO A 146 -18.81 -0.30 -2.46
C PRO A 146 -17.33 -0.59 -2.18
N LEU A 147 -17.03 -1.47 -1.23
CA LEU A 147 -15.66 -1.88 -0.93
C LEU A 147 -15.09 -2.74 -2.07
N SER A 148 -15.90 -3.64 -2.64
CA SER A 148 -15.51 -4.45 -3.79
C SER A 148 -15.15 -3.57 -5.00
N ASP A 149 -15.92 -2.52 -5.28
CA ASP A 149 -15.62 -1.56 -6.34
C ASP A 149 -14.28 -0.85 -6.15
N GLN A 150 -14.00 -0.40 -4.92
CA GLN A 150 -12.72 0.25 -4.60
C GLN A 150 -11.53 -0.71 -4.75
N ILE A 151 -11.69 -1.97 -4.34
CA ILE A 151 -10.66 -3.00 -4.50
C ILE A 151 -10.40 -3.29 -5.99
N VAL A 152 -11.44 -3.36 -6.82
CA VAL A 152 -11.28 -3.55 -8.27
C VAL A 152 -10.51 -2.38 -8.89
N LEU A 153 -10.83 -1.13 -8.51
CA LEU A 153 -10.09 0.05 -8.96
C LEU A 153 -8.64 0.08 -8.46
N PHE A 154 -8.37 -0.47 -7.28
CA PHE A 154 -7.02 -0.65 -6.77
C PHE A 154 -6.26 -1.70 -7.60
N LEU A 155 -6.85 -2.87 -7.83
CA LEU A 155 -6.22 -3.96 -8.58
C LEU A 155 -6.02 -3.62 -10.06
N SER A 156 -6.82 -2.73 -10.66
CA SER A 156 -6.66 -2.33 -12.06
C SER A 156 -5.46 -1.40 -12.30
N ARG A 157 -4.91 -0.78 -11.25
CA ARG A 157 -3.73 0.08 -11.36
C ARG A 157 -2.47 -0.77 -11.56
N PRO A 158 -1.54 -0.37 -12.42
CA PRO A 158 -0.25 -1.05 -12.55
C PRO A 158 0.62 -0.84 -11.32
N SER A 159 0.60 0.34 -10.72
CA SER A 159 1.43 0.73 -9.57
C SER A 159 0.59 1.25 -8.38
N PRO A 160 -0.27 0.41 -7.79
CA PRO A 160 -1.25 0.87 -6.82
C PRO A 160 -0.64 1.44 -5.51
N LEU A 161 0.44 0.85 -4.97
CA LEU A 161 1.04 1.35 -3.73
C LEU A 161 1.87 2.62 -3.98
N PHE A 162 2.61 2.68 -5.08
CA PHE A 162 3.30 3.91 -5.46
C PHE A 162 2.30 5.04 -5.77
N THR A 163 1.18 4.74 -6.42
CA THR A 163 0.09 5.71 -6.64
C THR A 163 -0.45 6.25 -5.32
N ALA A 164 -0.55 5.42 -4.27
CA ALA A 164 -0.96 5.88 -2.93
C ALA A 164 0.04 6.89 -2.34
N ILE A 165 1.36 6.67 -2.51
CA ILE A 165 2.40 7.64 -2.09
C ILE A 165 2.25 8.95 -2.86
N VAL A 166 2.11 8.90 -4.19
CA VAL A 166 1.97 10.09 -5.03
C VAL A 166 0.70 10.89 -4.68
N ASN A 167 -0.43 10.21 -4.51
CA ASN A 167 -1.67 10.85 -4.07
C ASN A 167 -1.51 11.51 -2.70
N SER A 168 -0.78 10.86 -1.77
CA SER A 168 -0.49 11.42 -0.45
C SER A 168 0.32 12.71 -0.53
N ALA A 169 1.31 12.77 -1.42
CA ALA A 169 2.08 13.99 -1.69
C ALA A 169 1.17 15.11 -2.21
N GLY A 170 0.29 14.80 -3.17
CA GLY A 170 -0.70 15.75 -3.67
C GLY A 170 -1.66 16.25 -2.58
N HIS A 171 -2.10 15.37 -1.69
CA HIS A 171 -2.94 15.73 -0.54
C HIS A 171 -2.19 16.61 0.46
N PHE A 172 -0.92 16.32 0.74
CA PHE A 172 -0.07 17.18 1.58
C PHE A 172 0.01 18.59 0.99
N ILE A 173 0.42 18.74 -0.28
CA ILE A 173 0.52 20.04 -0.96
C ILE A 173 -0.82 20.76 -0.95
N GLY A 174 -1.92 20.04 -1.22
CA GLY A 174 -3.27 20.60 -1.27
C GLY A 174 -3.78 21.12 0.08
N ARG A 175 -3.23 20.67 1.21
CA ARG A 175 -3.57 21.15 2.56
C ARG A 175 -2.76 22.37 3.00
N GLN A 176 -1.65 22.67 2.33
CA GLN A 176 -0.79 23.78 2.71
C GLN A 176 -1.36 25.13 2.28
N ARG A 177 -1.10 26.17 3.09
CA ARG A 177 -1.53 27.55 2.80
C ARG A 177 -0.92 28.09 1.52
N SER A 178 0.36 27.79 1.28
CA SER A 178 1.08 28.12 0.05
C SER A 178 1.50 26.83 -0.67
N ARG A 179 0.89 26.58 -1.83
CA ARG A 179 1.20 25.41 -2.66
C ARG A 179 2.62 25.47 -3.24
N GLU A 180 3.07 26.66 -3.61
CA GLU A 180 4.42 26.89 -4.15
C GLU A 180 5.48 26.56 -3.12
N LEU A 181 5.33 27.09 -1.90
CA LEU A 181 6.25 26.81 -0.79
C LEU A 181 6.28 25.31 -0.46
N ALA A 182 5.10 24.68 -0.34
CA ALA A 182 4.98 23.25 -0.06
C ALA A 182 5.66 22.38 -1.12
N THR A 183 5.57 22.78 -2.39
CA THR A 183 6.20 22.07 -3.50
C THR A 183 7.71 22.23 -3.47
N SER A 184 8.23 23.43 -3.12
CA SER A 184 9.66 23.66 -2.93
C SER A 184 10.21 22.82 -1.79
N HIS A 185 9.62 22.90 -0.60
CA HIS A 185 10.08 22.16 0.58
C HIS A 185 10.03 20.65 0.36
N LEU A 186 8.97 20.14 -0.27
CA LEU A 186 8.88 18.73 -0.59
C LEU A 186 9.96 18.30 -1.58
N SER A 187 10.23 19.13 -2.60
CA SER A 187 11.28 18.85 -3.60
C SER A 187 12.67 18.85 -2.97
N GLU A 188 12.95 19.82 -2.09
CA GLU A 188 14.20 19.89 -1.31
C GLU A 188 14.35 18.68 -0.38
N ALA A 189 13.29 18.31 0.36
CA ALA A 189 13.29 17.13 1.23
C ALA A 189 13.53 15.83 0.43
N LEU A 190 12.94 15.68 -0.75
CA LEU A 190 13.17 14.53 -1.62
C LEU A 190 14.60 14.48 -2.16
N ILE A 191 15.23 15.63 -2.46
CA ILE A 191 16.64 15.71 -2.84
C ILE A 191 17.54 15.29 -1.67
N VAL A 192 17.24 15.74 -0.45
CA VAL A 192 17.97 15.32 0.76
C VAL A 192 17.84 13.82 0.98
N ILE A 193 16.62 13.28 0.89
CA ILE A 193 16.38 11.84 0.98
C ILE A 193 17.19 11.09 -0.09
N TYR A 194 17.19 11.56 -1.34
CA TYR A 194 17.99 10.97 -2.41
C TYR A 194 19.48 10.96 -2.04
N ASN A 195 20.03 12.08 -1.58
CA ASN A 195 21.43 12.18 -1.20
C ASN A 195 21.81 11.29 -0.01
N VAL A 196 20.89 11.00 0.91
CA VAL A 196 21.09 10.04 2.03
C VAL A 196 21.17 8.59 1.54
N ILE A 197 20.63 8.28 0.35
CA ILE A 197 20.66 6.93 -0.23
C ILE A 197 21.97 6.67 -0.98
N TYR A 198 22.50 7.70 -1.66
CA TYR A 198 23.60 7.56 -2.61
C TYR A 198 24.96 8.05 -2.07
N ASN A 199 25.03 8.53 -0.82
CA ASN A 199 26.27 8.77 -0.08
C ASN A 199 26.35 7.85 1.14
#